data_AF-A0A3B9LG18-F1
#
_entry.id   AF-A0A3B9LG18-F1
#
_cell.length_a   1.000
_cell.length_b   1.000
_cell.length_c   1.000
_cell.angle_alpha   90.00
_cell.angle_beta   90.00
_cell.angle_gamma   90.00
#
_symmetry.space_group_name_H-M   'P 1'
#
loop_
_entity.id
_entity.type
_entity.pdbx_description
1 polymer ?
#
loop_
_entity_poly.entity_id
_entity_poly.type
_entity_poly.pdbx_seq_one_letter_code
_entity_poly.pdbx_strand_id
1 'polypeptide(L)' 'PAYFNDAERTATITAGQLAGLNVLQIINEPTAAALAYGLDKLDHDQTVFVFDL' A
#
# COMPACT_ATOMS: atom_id res chain seq x y z
N PRO A 1 4.24 2.91 -4.25
CA PRO A 1 4.07 2.10 -5.47
C PRO A 1 4.17 0.59 -5.27
N ALA A 2 3.35 -0.18 -6.01
CA ALA A 2 3.40 -1.64 -5.97
C ALA A 2 4.73 -2.23 -6.47
N TYR A 3 5.40 -1.52 -7.38
CA TYR A 3 6.68 -1.91 -7.96
C TYR A 3 7.90 -1.51 -7.13
N PHE A 4 7.71 -0.97 -5.92
CA PHE A 4 8.83 -0.57 -5.07
C PHE A 4 9.68 -1.75 -4.63
N ASN A 5 10.99 -1.61 -4.83
CA ASN A 5 12.00 -2.54 -4.33
C ASN A 5 12.30 -2.31 -2.84
N ASP A 6 13.12 -3.18 -2.26
CA ASP A 6 13.43 -3.15 -0.82
C ASP A 6 14.13 -1.85 -0.38
N ALA A 7 14.97 -1.27 -1.24
CA ALA A 7 15.68 -0.02 -0.94
C ALA A 7 14.70 1.16 -0.91
N GLU A 8 13.79 1.25 -1.88
CA GLU A 8 12.74 2.29 -1.96
C GLU A 8 11.75 2.20 -0.78
N ARG A 9 11.39 0.98 -0.37
CA ARG A 9 10.56 0.75 0.84
C ARG A 9 11.28 1.21 2.10
N THR A 10 12.56 0.85 2.25
CA THR A 10 13.36 1.22 3.42
C THR A 10 13.52 2.74 3.50
N ALA A 11 13.77 3.40 2.37
CA ALA A 11 13.84 4.86 2.29
C ALA A 11 12.51 5.52 2.71
N THR A 12 11.38 4.95 2.29
CA THR A 12 10.04 5.44 2.66
C THR A 12 9.77 5.31 4.16
N ILE A 13 10.13 4.17 4.78
CA ILE A 13 10.02 3.99 6.24
C ILE A 13 10.89 5.00 6.98
N THR A 14 12.13 5.18 6.52
CA THR A 14 13.09 6.12 7.10
C THR A 14 12.55 7.56 7.03
N ALA A 15 11.95 7.96 5.90
CA ALA A 15 11.33 9.26 5.77
C ALA A 15 10.20 9.48 6.79
N GLY A 16 9.36 8.47 7.05
CA GLY A 16 8.34 8.51 8.09
C GLY A 16 8.93 8.66 9.49
N GLN A 17 9.97 7.90 9.81
CA GLN A 17 10.67 7.99 11.10
C GLN A 17 11.33 9.36 11.31
N LEU A 18 11.96 9.92 10.28
CA LEU A 18 12.55 11.27 10.32
C LEU A 18 11.48 12.37 10.51
N ALA A 19 10.27 12.13 10.01
CA ALA A 19 9.11 12.99 10.26
C ALA A 19 8.49 12.78 11.66
N GLY A 20 9.07 11.93 12.51
CA GLY A 20 8.58 11.63 13.85
C GLY A 20 7.40 10.65 13.88
N LEU A 21 7.14 9.91 12.79
CA LEU A 21 6.06 8.93 12.70
C LEU A 21 6.56 7.53 13.02
N ASN A 22 5.80 6.78 13.81
CA ASN A 22 5.99 5.34 13.96
C ASN A 22 5.33 4.62 12.77
N VAL A 23 6.13 4.22 11.80
CA VAL A 23 5.65 3.53 10.59
C VAL A 23 5.31 2.08 10.92
N LEU A 24 4.03 1.79 11.14
CA LEU A 24 3.55 0.46 11.50
C LEU A 24 3.63 -0.54 10.34
N GLN A 25 3.27 -0.10 9.13
CA GLN A 25 3.25 -0.95 7.94
C GLN A 25 3.36 -0.09 6.68
N ILE A 26 4.04 -0.61 5.66
CA ILE A 26 3.97 -0.12 4.28
C ILE A 26 3.07 -1.05 3.48
N ILE A 27 2.07 -0.49 2.81
CA ILE A 27 1.16 -1.23 1.93
C ILE A 27 1.31 -0.75 0.49
N ASN A 28 0.98 -1.63 -0.46
CA ASN A 28 0.94 -1.26 -1.87
C ASN A 28 -0.25 -0.33 -2.11
N GLU A 29 -0.07 0.71 -2.92
CA GLU A 29 -1.14 1.62 -3.34
C GLU A 29 -2.37 0.89 -3.91
N PRO A 30 -2.26 -0.06 -4.87
CA PRO A 30 -3.45 -0.74 -5.38
C PRO A 30 -4.14 -1.61 -4.33
N THR A 31 -3.40 -2.14 -3.35
CA THR A 31 -3.99 -2.85 -2.21
C THR A 31 -4.75 -1.89 -1.30
N ALA A 32 -4.19 -0.71 -1.01
CA ALA A 32 -4.89 0.32 -0.26
C ALA A 32 -6.18 0.78 -0.97
N ALA A 33 -6.13 0.96 -2.29
CA ALA A 33 -7.29 1.31 -3.11
C ALA A 33 -8.38 0.22 -3.06
N ALA A 34 -7.99 -1.05 -3.15
CA ALA A 34 -8.92 -2.18 -3.06
C ALA A 34 -9.61 -2.25 -1.69
N LEU A 35 -8.86 -2.05 -0.59
CA LEU A 35 -9.41 -1.97 0.77
C LEU A 35 -10.37 -0.78 0.93
N ALA A 36 -10.03 0.38 0.38
CA ALA A 36 -10.89 1.57 0.45
C ALA A 36 -12.24 1.36 -0.27
N TYR A 37 -12.25 0.57 -1.34
CA TYR A 37 -13.47 0.21 -2.06
C TYR A 37 -14.29 -0.89 -1.34
N GLY A 38 -13.78 -1.44 -0.24
CA GLY A 38 -14.45 -2.46 0.55
C GLY A 38 -14.47 -3.84 -0.10
N LEU A 39 -13.54 -4.11 -1.03
CA LEU A 39 -13.45 -5.40 -1.72
C LEU A 39 -13.09 -6.55 -0.76
N ASP A 40 -12.43 -6.24 0.35
CA ASP A 40 -12.12 -7.17 1.44
C ASP A 40 -13.37 -7.69 2.19
N LYS A 41 -14.53 -7.04 2.01
CA LYS A 41 -15.79 -7.38 2.69
C LYS A 41 -16.72 -8.24 1.84
N LEU A 42 -16.28 -8.61 0.64
CA LEU A 42 -17.06 -9.45 -0.27
C LEU A 42 -16.65 -10.92 -0.05
N ASP A 43 -17.63 -11.79 0.24
CA ASP A 43 -17.40 -13.22 0.53
C ASP A 43 -17.08 -14.07 -0.73
N HIS A 44 -16.45 -13.50 -1.74
CA HIS A 44 -16.02 -14.22 -2.94
C HIS A 44 -14.81 -13.54 -3.60
N ASP A 45 -13.97 -14.35 -4.24
CA ASP A 45 -12.81 -13.87 -4.98
C ASP A 45 -13.22 -12.97 -6.15
N GLN A 46 -12.54 -11.83 -6.30
CA GLN A 46 -12.75 -10.89 -7.38
C GLN A 46 -11.43 -10.53 -8.06
N THR A 47 -11.47 -10.44 -9.39
CA THR A 47 -10.36 -9.87 -10.17
C THR A 47 -10.64 -8.40 -10.39
N VAL A 48 -9.74 -7.53 -9.93
CA VAL A 48 -9.91 -6.07 -9.99
C VAL A 48 -8.72 -5.44 -10.70
N PHE A 49 -9.01 -4.47 -11.57
CA PHE A 49 -8.01 -3.66 -12.25
C PHE A 49 -7.92 -2.29 -11.57
N VAL A 50 -6.77 -2.00 -10.97
CA VAL A 50 -6.47 -0.69 -10.38
C VAL A 50 -5.51 0.04 -11.31
N PHE A 51 -5.93 1.21 -11.78
CA PHE A 51 -5.13 2.07 -12.65
C PHE A 51 -4.72 3.32 -11.89
N ASP A 52 -3.41 3.51 -11.75
CA ASP A 52 -2.75 4.63 -11.11
C ASP A 52 -1.68 5.16 -12.11
N LEU A 53 -1.74 6.46 -12.47
CA LEU A 53 -0.98 7.08 -13.57
C LEU A 53 -0.09 8.22 -13.09
#